data_AF-A0A929XBN1-F1
#
_entry.id   AF-A0A929XBN1-F1
#
_cell.length_a   1.000
_cell.length_b   1.000
_cell.length_c   1.000
_cell.angle_alpha   90.00
_cell.angle_beta   90.00
_cell.angle_gamma   90.00
#
_symmetry.space_group_name_H-M   'P 1'
#
loop_
_entity.id
_entity.type
_entity.pdbx_description
1 polymer ?
#
loop_
_entity_poly.entity_id
_entity_poly.type
_entity_poly.pdbx_seq_one_letter_code
_entity_poly.pdbx_strand_id
1 'polypeptide(L)' 'MQQTHTKPPQALNLHNAQIYEITPFTMLDFADHIAAIVWFCGCNMRCIYCY' A
#
# COMPACT_ATOMS: atom_id res chain seq x y z
N MET A 1 21.97 -3.75 14.27
CA MET A 1 20.51 -3.67 14.32
C MET A 1 20.01 -3.66 12.88
N GLN A 2 20.17 -4.81 12.22
CA GLN A 2 20.14 -4.95 10.78
C GLN A 2 18.69 -4.96 10.28
N GLN A 3 18.45 -4.12 9.27
CA GLN A 3 17.24 -4.01 8.49
C GLN A 3 16.95 -5.36 7.84
N THR A 4 15.93 -6.07 8.31
CA THR A 4 15.46 -7.29 7.66
C THR A 4 14.73 -6.88 6.38
N HIS A 5 15.28 -7.30 5.25
CA HIS A 5 14.64 -7.29 3.94
C HIS A 5 13.19 -7.77 4.02
N THR A 6 12.22 -6.86 4.07
CA THR A 6 10.84 -7.19 3.72
C THR A 6 10.84 -7.43 2.22
N LYS A 7 10.75 -8.71 1.83
CA LYS A 7 10.40 -9.17 0.48
C LYS A 7 9.37 -8.20 -0.12
N PRO A 8 9.63 -7.56 -1.28
CA PRO A 8 8.64 -6.69 -1.88
C PRO A 8 7.35 -7.51 -2.05
N PRO A 9 6.19 -7.01 -1.57
CA PRO A 9 4.93 -7.71 -1.77
C PRO A 9 4.80 -7.95 -3.27
N GLN A 10 4.38 -9.16 -3.64
CA GLN A 10 4.33 -9.61 -5.03
C GLN A 10 3.79 -8.49 -5.92
N ALA A 11 4.51 -8.13 -6.99
CA ALA A 11 4.11 -7.08 -7.91
C ALA A 11 2.66 -7.32 -8.36
N LEU A 12 1.74 -6.52 -7.82
CA LEU A 12 0.31 -6.64 -8.08
C LEU A 12 0.09 -6.30 -9.56
N ASN A 13 -0.50 -7.21 -10.32
CA ASN A 13 -0.86 -6.95 -11.70
C ASN A 13 -1.98 -5.90 -11.72
N LEU A 14 -1.60 -4.64 -11.89
CA LEU A 14 -2.48 -3.48 -11.73
C LEU A 14 -3.61 -3.43 -12.78
N HIS A 15 -3.47 -4.16 -13.89
CA HIS A 15 -4.38 -4.07 -15.03
C HIS A 15 -5.85 -4.39 -14.68
N ASN A 16 -6.09 -5.20 -13.65
CA ASN A 16 -7.44 -5.58 -13.23
C ASN A 16 -7.68 -5.48 -11.72
N ALA A 17 -6.80 -4.77 -11.00
CA ALA A 17 -6.92 -4.60 -9.56
C ALA A 17 -8.02 -3.58 -9.22
N GLN A 18 -8.98 -3.99 -8.39
CA GLN A 18 -10.05 -3.10 -7.94
C GLN A 18 -9.53 -2.16 -6.84
N ILE A 19 -9.67 -0.86 -7.06
CA ILE A 19 -9.34 0.17 -6.09
C ILE A 19 -10.47 0.26 -5.07
N TYR A 20 -10.12 0.14 -3.79
CA TYR A 20 -11.04 0.30 -2.67
C TYR A 20 -11.19 1.78 -2.28
N GLU A 21 -10.04 2.43 -2.07
CA GLU A 21 -9.97 3.80 -1.56
C GLU A 21 -8.66 4.45 -2.01
N ILE A 22 -8.65 5.78 -2.08
CA ILE A 22 -7.45 6.58 -2.29
C ILE A 22 -7.38 7.59 -1.15
N THR A 23 -6.25 7.65 -0.44
CA THR A 23 -6.08 8.65 0.62
C THR A 23 -5.95 10.05 0.03
N PRO A 24 -6.34 11.09 0.77
CA PRO A 24 -6.00 12.46 0.41
C PRO A 24 -4.49 12.64 0.21
N PHE A 25 -4.14 13.60 -0.64
CA PHE A 25 -2.75 13.90 -0.93
C PHE A 25 -1.98 14.33 0.32
N THR A 26 -0.78 13.77 0.47
CA THR A 26 0.14 14.06 1.58
C THR A 26 1.58 14.11 1.08
N MET A 27 2.44 14.83 1.80
CA MET A 27 3.90 14.84 1.59
C MET A 27 4.64 14.07 2.71
N LEU A 28 3.90 13.30 3.51
CA LEU A 28 4.44 12.60 4.68
C LEU A 28 5.44 11.49 4.30
N ASP A 29 5.11 10.73 3.25
CA ASP A 29 5.92 9.58 2.81
C ASP A 29 7.08 9.98 1.89
N PHE A 30 6.91 11.06 1.13
CA PHE A 30 7.89 11.56 0.17
C PHE A 30 8.08 13.07 0.31
N ALA A 31 9.20 13.49 0.90
CA ALA A 31 9.56 14.90 0.97
C ALA A 31 9.60 15.51 -0.43
N ASP A 32 9.10 16.75 -0.55
CA ASP A 32 9.07 17.55 -1.77
C ASP A 32 8.24 16.97 -2.94
N HIS A 33 7.47 15.89 -2.69
CA HIS A 33 6.59 15.29 -3.68
C HIS A 33 5.19 15.12 -3.10
N ILE A 34 4.17 15.59 -3.83
CA ILE A 34 2.79 15.32 -3.48
C ILE A 34 2.47 13.88 -3.88
N ALA A 35 2.14 13.04 -2.89
CA ALA A 35 1.82 11.64 -3.09
C ALA A 35 0.45 11.29 -2.50
N ALA A 36 -0.12 10.18 -2.96
CA ALA A 36 -1.32 9.57 -2.40
C ALA A 36 -1.15 8.06 -2.35
N ILE A 37 -1.80 7.41 -1.38
CA ILE A 37 -1.81 5.96 -1.23
C ILE A 37 -3.07 5.44 -1.92
N VAL A 38 -2.88 4.44 -2.80
CA VAL A 38 -3.98 3.72 -3.45
C VAL A 38 -4.16 2.38 -2.74
N TRP A 39 -5.33 2.18 -2.14
CA TRP A 39 -5.70 0.95 -1.46
C TRP A 39 -6.44 0.02 -2.41
N PHE A 40 -5.97 -1.23 -2.51
CA PHE A 40 -6.58 -2.26 -3.35
C PHE A 40 -7.35 -3.27 -2.50
N CYS A 41 -8.49 -3.75 -3.02
CA CYS A 41 -9.23 -4.86 -2.41
C CYS A 41 -8.48 -6.18 -2.55
N GLY A 42 -8.70 -7.12 -1.62
CA GLY A 42 -8.29 -8.53 -1.78
C GLY A 42 -7.05 -8.96 -0.98
N CYS A 43 -6.86 -8.43 0.24
CA CYS A 43 -5.78 -8.89 1.12
C CYS A 43 -5.99 -10.35 1.55
N ASN A 44 -4.97 -11.20 1.38
CA ASN A 44 -5.00 -12.61 1.79
C ASN A 44 -4.67 -12.81 3.29
N MET A 45 -4.74 -11.74 4.09
CA MET A 45 -4.54 -11.80 5.54
C MET A 45 -5.89 -11.73 6.24
N ARG A 46 -6.17 -12.70 7.12
CA ARG A 46 -7.35 -12.68 8.01
C ARG A 46 -6.94 -12.11 9.36
N CYS A 47 -6.76 -10.81 9.41
CA CYS A 47 -6.37 -10.11 10.64
C CYS A 47 -7.57 -9.97 11.58
N ILE A 48 -7.35 -10.17 12.89
CA ILE A 48 -8.38 -9.96 13.93
C ILE A 48 -8.77 -8.47 13.99
N TYR A 49 -7.85 -7.58 13.63
CA TYR A 49 -8.09 -6.15 13.44
C TYR A 49 -7.62 -5.78 12.03
N CYS A 50 -8.56 -5.67 11.10
CA CYS A 50 -8.31 -5.11 9.76
C CYS A 50 -8.77 -3.66 9.76
N TYR A 51 -7.87 -2.76 9.37
CA TYR A 51 -8.18 -1.37 9.07
C TYR A 51 -8.27 -1.19 7.56
#